data_AF-A0AAE1V8E1-F1
#
_entry.id   AF-A0AAE1V8E1-F1
#
_cell.length_a   1.000
_cell.length_b   1.000
_cell.length_c   1.000
_cell.angle_alpha   90.00
_cell.angle_beta   90.00
_cell.angle_gamma   90.00
#
_symmetry.space_group_name_H-M   'P 1'
#
loop_
_entity.id
_entity.type
_entity.pdbx_description
1 polymer ?
#
loop_
_entity_poly.entity_id
_entity_poly.type
_entity_poly.pdbx_seq_one_letter_code
_entity_poly.pdbx_strand_id
1 'polypeptide(L)'
;MLETLRGKRMFYVGDSLNRGQYISMVCLLHRLIPENAKSMETFGSLTVFTAKVPITFLNITQPSNYRKDAHTSIYKKQWNPLTAEQLANPVSYADCVHWCLPGLQDTWNELLFAKLFYP
;
A
#
# COMPACT_ATOMS: atom_id res chain seq x y z
N MET A 1 1.41 23.61 1.36
CA MET A 1 1.43 22.15 1.07
C MET A 1 0.02 21.60 0.90
N LEU A 2 -0.87 21.69 1.91
CA LEU A 2 -2.26 21.22 1.79
C LEU A 2 -3.12 22.05 0.81
N GLU A 3 -2.92 23.37 0.75
CA GLU A 3 -3.58 24.24 -0.24
C GLU A 3 -3.24 23.87 -1.69
N THR A 4 -2.03 23.36 -1.91
CA THR A 4 -1.56 22.91 -3.24
C THR A 4 -2.22 21.60 -3.68
N LEU A 5 -2.85 20.88 -2.75
CA LEU A 5 -3.62 19.65 -2.99
C LEU A 5 -5.12 19.92 -3.18
N ARG A 6 -5.58 21.16 -2.97
CA ARG A 6 -6.99 21.55 -3.15
C ARG A 6 -7.39 21.36 -4.61
N GLY A 7 -8.42 20.55 -4.86
CA GLY A 7 -8.90 20.22 -6.22
C GLY A 7 -8.07 19.16 -6.97
N LYS A 8 -6.98 18.64 -6.37
CA LYS A 8 -6.20 17.54 -6.95
C LYS A 8 -6.72 16.19 -6.44
N ARG A 9 -6.70 15.19 -7.31
CA ARG A 9 -7.06 13.80 -6.99
C ARG A 9 -5.91 13.15 -6.23
N MET A 10 -6.13 12.78 -4.97
CA MET A 10 -5.15 12.07 -4.14
C MET A 10 -5.12 10.58 -4.51
N PHE A 11 -3.92 10.00 -4.61
CA PHE A 11 -3.70 8.56 -4.78
C PHE A 11 -3.11 7.97 -3.51
N TYR A 12 -3.52 6.75 -3.16
CA TYR A 12 -3.02 6.00 -2.02
C TYR A 12 -2.03 4.96 -2.53
N VAL A 13 -0.75 5.07 -2.15
CA VAL A 13 0.25 4.05 -2.44
C VAL A 13 0.23 3.02 -1.32
N GLY A 14 0.08 1.75 -1.65
CA GLY A 14 -0.07 0.68 -0.68
C GLY A 14 0.88 -0.50 -0.93
N ASP A 15 1.35 -1.10 0.17
CA ASP A 15 2.09 -2.36 0.28
C ASP A 15 1.37 -3.52 1.00
N SER A 16 1.81 -4.74 0.68
CA SER A 16 1.54 -6.10 1.19
C SER A 16 0.56 -6.40 2.35
N LEU A 17 -0.55 -5.67 2.52
CA LEU A 17 -1.75 -6.12 3.22
C LEU A 17 -2.86 -6.25 2.18
N ASN A 18 -2.75 -7.26 1.31
CA ASN A 18 -3.61 -7.42 0.12
C ASN A 18 -5.10 -7.26 0.39
N ARG A 19 -5.60 -7.65 1.56
CA ARG A 19 -7.00 -7.43 1.96
C ARG A 19 -7.23 -6.10 2.68
N GLY A 20 -6.38 -5.74 3.64
CA GLY A 20 -6.54 -4.53 4.45
C GLY A 20 -6.46 -3.26 3.61
N GLN A 21 -5.47 -3.17 2.73
CA GLN A 21 -5.31 -2.02 1.85
C GLN A 21 -6.32 -1.98 0.72
N TYR A 22 -6.69 -3.14 0.15
CA TYR A 22 -7.80 -3.21 -0.78
C TYR A 22 -9.08 -2.66 -0.13
N ILE A 23 -9.39 -3.08 1.10
CA ILE A 23 -10.55 -2.59 1.84
C ILE A 23 -10.43 -1.09 2.12
N SER A 24 -9.30 -0.60 2.62
CA SER A 24 -9.09 0.83 2.88
C SER A 24 -9.24 1.69 1.62
N MET A 25 -8.66 1.27 0.50
CA MET A 25 -8.79 1.93 -0.79
C MET A 25 -10.25 1.94 -1.27
N VAL A 26 -10.91 0.77 -1.25
CA VAL A 26 -12.30 0.67 -1.66
C VAL A 26 -13.21 1.49 -0.76
N CYS A 27 -12.98 1.56 0.55
CA CYS A 27 -13.75 2.43 1.45
C CYS A 27 -13.64 3.92 1.07
N LEU A 28 -12.43 4.40 0.75
CA LEU A 28 -12.22 5.78 0.30
C LEU A 28 -12.92 6.05 -1.04
N LEU A 29 -12.74 5.15 -2.01
CA LEU A 29 -13.37 5.26 -3.33
C LEU A 29 -14.89 5.17 -3.26
N HIS A 30 -15.41 4.28 -2.42
CA HIS A 30 -16.84 4.11 -2.19
C HIS A 30 -17.47 5.38 -1.61
N ARG A 31 -16.74 6.19 -0.83
CA ARG A 31 -17.23 7.47 -0.33
C ARG A 31 -17.23 8.58 -1.40
N LEU A 32 -16.26 8.57 -2.31
CA LEU A 32 -16.05 9.64 -3.29
C LEU A 32 -16.83 9.45 -4.59
N ILE A 33 -17.08 8.21 -5.00
CA ILE A 33 -17.70 7.89 -6.30
C ILE A 33 -19.24 7.84 -6.14
N PRO A 34 -20.01 8.52 -7.00
CA PRO A 34 -21.48 8.47 -6.99
C PRO A 34 -22.03 7.05 -7.13
N GLU A 35 -23.17 6.75 -6.51
CA GLU A 35 -23.82 5.41 -6.53
C GLU A 35 -24.07 4.87 -7.94
N ASN A 36 -24.47 5.73 -8.88
CA ASN A 36 -24.69 5.34 -10.28
C ASN A 36 -23.39 5.01 -11.06
N ALA A 37 -22.24 5.36 -10.48
CA ALA A 37 -20.91 5.21 -11.07
C ALA A 37 -20.03 4.19 -10.33
N LYS A 38 -20.57 3.39 -9.40
CA LYS A 38 -19.85 2.31 -8.72
C LYS A 38 -20.71 1.04 -8.56
N SER A 39 -20.05 -0.11 -8.42
CA SER A 39 -20.70 -1.34 -7.96
C SER A 39 -19.72 -2.21 -7.17
N MET A 40 -20.26 -3.13 -6.37
CA MET A 40 -19.48 -4.12 -5.63
C MET A 40 -20.16 -5.48 -5.75
N GLU A 41 -19.42 -6.49 -6.19
CA GLU A 41 -19.91 -7.85 -6.39
C GLU A 41 -19.00 -8.83 -5.63
N THR A 42 -19.58 -9.89 -5.04
CA THR A 42 -18.80 -10.91 -4.32
C THR A 42 -19.14 -12.29 -4.86
N PHE A 43 -18.10 -13.00 -5.29
CA PHE A 43 -18.13 -14.34 -5.85
C PHE A 43 -17.31 -15.27 -4.94
N GLY A 44 -17.94 -15.82 -3.91
CA GLY A 44 -17.25 -16.63 -2.90
C GLY A 44 -16.21 -15.82 -2.13
N SER A 45 -14.93 -16.14 -2.32
CA SER A 45 -13.80 -15.40 -1.71
C SER A 45 -13.32 -14.19 -2.53
N LEU A 46 -13.83 -14.00 -3.75
CA LEU A 46 -13.47 -12.88 -4.62
C LEU A 46 -14.45 -11.72 -4.45
N THR A 47 -13.97 -10.53 -4.11
CA THR A 47 -14.77 -9.30 -4.13
C THR A 47 -14.26 -8.37 -5.22
N VAL A 48 -15.15 -7.92 -6.11
CA VAL A 48 -14.86 -7.01 -7.21
C VAL A 48 -15.53 -5.67 -6.96
N PHE A 49 -14.74 -4.60 -6.94
CA PHE A 49 -15.23 -3.22 -6.93
C PHE A 49 -15.06 -2.61 -8.32
N THR A 50 -16.16 -2.13 -8.90
CA THR A 50 -16.18 -1.48 -10.21
C THR A 50 -16.46 -0.01 -10.04
N ALA A 51 -15.71 0.83 -10.77
CA ALA A 51 -15.86 2.28 -10.77
C ALA A 51 -15.89 2.81 -12.21
N LYS A 52 -16.88 3.64 -12.53
CA LYS A 52 -17.06 4.31 -13.83
C LYS A 52 -16.45 5.72 -13.82
N VAL A 53 -15.31 5.88 -13.17
CA VAL A 53 -14.52 7.11 -13.15
C VAL A 53 -13.08 6.79 -13.56
N PRO A 54 -12.34 7.73 -14.16
CA PRO A 54 -10.95 7.49 -14.51
C PRO A 54 -10.12 7.22 -13.25
N ILE A 55 -9.52 6.05 -13.12
CA ILE A 55 -8.60 5.71 -12.02
C ILE A 55 -7.20 5.54 -12.61
N THR A 56 -6.23 6.23 -12.03
CA THR A 56 -4.82 6.08 -12.41
C THR A 56 -4.17 5.17 -11.39
N PHE A 57 -3.66 4.02 -11.85
CA PHE A 57 -2.93 3.09 -11.01
C PHE A 57 -1.44 3.40 -11.06
N LEU A 58 -0.82 3.67 -9.91
CA LEU A 58 0.63 3.73 -9.82
C LEU A 58 1.17 2.32 -9.66
N ASN A 59 1.68 1.74 -10.75
CA ASN A 59 2.23 0.39 -10.70
C ASN A 59 3.60 0.37 -10.01
N ILE A 60 3.59 0.05 -8.71
CA ILE A 60 4.79 -0.10 -7.89
C ILE A 60 5.21 -1.57 -7.71
N THR A 61 4.47 -2.54 -8.25
CA THR A 61 4.68 -3.96 -7.96
C THR A 61 6.06 -4.46 -8.39
N GLN A 62 6.41 -4.29 -9.67
CA GLN A 62 7.72 -4.73 -10.16
C GLN A 62 8.90 -4.01 -9.48
N PRO A 63 8.94 -2.67 -9.37
CA PRO A 63 10.03 -2.01 -8.66
C PRO A 63 10.13 -2.44 -7.19
N SER A 64 9.00 -2.73 -6.53
CA SER A 64 9.00 -3.21 -5.14
C SER A 64 9.50 -4.65 -5.00
N ASN A 65 9.23 -5.52 -5.97
CA ASN A 65 9.74 -6.91 -5.98
C ASN A 65 11.28 -6.98 -6.02
N TYR A 66 11.94 -5.99 -6.60
CA TYR A 66 13.41 -5.92 -6.58
C TYR A 66 13.97 -5.54 -5.20
N ARG A 67 13.14 -4.98 -4.31
CA ARG A 67 13.57 -4.36 -3.06
C ARG A 67 13.30 -5.20 -1.81
N LYS A 68 13.40 -6.52 -1.93
CA LYS A 68 13.32 -7.49 -0.82
C LYS A 68 14.27 -7.18 0.36
N ASP A 69 15.34 -6.41 0.10
CA ASP A 69 16.27 -5.86 1.10
C ASP A 69 15.66 -4.78 2.00
N ALA A 70 14.59 -4.11 1.57
CA ALA A 70 14.02 -2.95 2.25
C ALA A 70 13.01 -3.32 3.36
N HIS A 71 12.79 -4.61 3.62
CA HIS A 71 11.89 -5.07 4.67
C HIS A 71 12.46 -4.88 6.08
N THR A 72 11.58 -4.71 7.06
CA THR A 72 11.97 -4.58 8.47
C THR A 72 12.61 -5.86 9.02
N SER A 73 12.27 -7.04 8.49
CA SER A 73 12.78 -8.33 8.96
C SER A 73 12.60 -8.46 10.48
N ILE A 74 13.67 -8.74 11.23
CA ILE A 74 13.67 -8.85 12.69
C ILE A 74 13.78 -7.48 13.41
N TYR A 75 14.08 -6.41 12.69
CA TYR A 75 14.40 -5.08 13.25
C TYR A 75 13.16 -4.23 13.57
N LYS A 76 11.97 -4.82 13.56
CA LYS A 76 10.75 -4.15 14.05
C LYS A 76 10.67 -4.22 15.58
N LYS A 77 9.88 -3.33 16.17
CA LYS A 77 9.56 -3.39 17.60
C LYS A 77 8.83 -4.69 17.91
N GLN A 78 9.48 -5.56 18.69
CA GLN A 78 8.87 -6.78 19.19
C GLN A 78 8.24 -6.53 20.56
N TRP A 79 7.11 -7.18 20.84
CA TRP A 79 6.46 -7.09 22.15
C TRP A 79 7.31 -7.71 23.27
N ASN A 80 8.05 -8.77 22.94
CA ASN A 80 9.02 -9.42 23.80
C ASN A 80 10.37 -9.48 23.08
N PRO A 81 11.51 -9.44 23.79
CA PRO A 81 12.83 -9.67 23.21
C PRO A 81 12.90 -11.04 22.50
N LEU A 82 13.59 -11.08 21.36
CA LEU A 82 13.82 -12.34 20.63
C LEU A 82 14.79 -13.25 21.39
N THR A 83 14.52 -14.54 21.39
CA THR A 83 15.45 -15.54 21.94
C THR A 83 16.64 -15.75 21.01
N ALA A 84 17.72 -16.35 21.52
CA ALA A 84 18.91 -16.67 20.70
C ALA A 84 18.56 -17.60 19.52
N GLU A 85 17.61 -18.52 19.70
CA GLU A 85 17.13 -19.43 18.66
C GLU A 85 16.35 -18.70 17.56
N GLN A 86 15.56 -17.68 17.93
CA GLN A 86 14.82 -16.85 16.97
C GLN A 86 15.76 -15.94 16.16
N LEU A 87 16.84 -15.45 16.79
CA LEU A 87 17.89 -14.70 16.10
C LEU A 87 18.69 -15.61 15.15
N ALA A 88 18.93 -16.86 15.52
CA ALA A 88 19.62 -17.83 14.69
C ALA A 88 18.78 -18.30 13.48
N ASN A 89 17.45 -18.31 13.59
CA ASN A 89 16.54 -18.64 12.49
C ASN A 89 15.45 -17.58 12.28
N PRO A 90 15.76 -16.49 11.54
CA PRO A 90 14.86 -15.36 11.38
C PRO A 90 13.63 -15.67 10.52
N VAL A 91 13.60 -16.76 9.74
CA VAL A 91 12.51 -17.05 8.79
C VAL A 91 11.14 -17.12 9.46
N SER A 92 11.07 -17.61 10.70
CA SER A 92 9.80 -17.76 11.43
C SER A 92 9.27 -16.45 12.03
N TYR A 93 10.13 -15.44 12.17
CA TYR A 93 9.81 -14.22 12.94
C TYR A 93 10.12 -12.90 12.20
N ALA A 94 10.78 -13.00 11.04
CA ALA A 94 11.07 -11.86 10.18
C ALA A 94 9.77 -11.32 9.59
N ASP A 95 9.63 -9.99 9.70
CA ASP A 95 8.57 -9.27 9.05
C ASP A 95 8.98 -8.94 7.60
N CYS A 96 8.44 -9.75 6.68
CA CYS A 96 8.60 -9.59 5.23
C CYS A 96 7.39 -8.87 4.60
N VAL A 97 6.61 -8.15 5.42
CA VAL A 97 5.42 -7.42 4.97
C VAL A 97 5.69 -5.93 5.00
N HIS A 98 6.26 -5.44 6.10
CA HIS A 98 6.52 -4.02 6.32
C HIS A 98 7.92 -3.61 5.83
N TRP A 99 8.08 -2.31 5.56
CA TRP A 99 9.32 -1.70 5.04
C TRP A 99 9.97 -0.79 6.07
N CYS A 100 11.29 -0.72 6.01
CA CYS A 100 12.06 0.26 6.77
C CYS A 100 11.79 1.69 6.26
N LEU A 101 11.92 2.65 7.17
CA LEU A 101 11.98 4.08 6.88
C LEU A 101 13.31 4.65 7.39
N PRO A 102 14.06 5.43 6.57
CA PRO A 102 13.81 5.70 5.15
C PRO A 102 13.96 4.44 4.29
N GLY A 103 13.30 4.39 3.13
CA GLY A 103 13.30 3.18 2.30
C GLY A 103 12.36 3.19 1.09
N LEU A 104 11.82 2.01 0.77
CA LEU A 104 11.00 1.80 -0.44
C LEU A 104 9.77 2.70 -0.51
N GLN A 105 9.18 3.01 0.65
CA GLN A 105 8.03 3.90 0.78
C GLN A 105 8.33 5.34 0.34
N ASP A 106 9.59 5.79 0.40
CA ASP A 106 9.97 7.13 -0.06
C ASP A 106 9.91 7.21 -1.59
N THR A 107 10.40 6.18 -2.30
CA THR A 107 10.30 6.09 -3.76
C THR A 107 8.85 6.09 -4.24
N TRP A 108 7.96 5.43 -3.51
CA TRP A 108 6.53 5.47 -3.79
C TRP A 108 5.95 6.87 -3.65
N ASN A 109 6.35 7.60 -2.61
CA ASN A 109 5.95 8.99 -2.40
C ASN A 109 6.50 9.91 -3.49
N GLU A 110 7.74 9.69 -3.96
CA GLU A 110 8.31 10.44 -5.09
C GLU A 110 7.57 10.17 -6.40
N LEU A 111 7.24 8.91 -6.69
CA LEU A 111 6.46 8.54 -7.87
C LEU A 111 5.04 9.14 -7.82
N LEU A 112 4.42 9.15 -6.64
CA LEU A 112 3.15 9.81 -6.41
C LEU A 112 3.27 11.33 -6.64
N PHE A 113 4.28 11.97 -6.05
CA PHE A 113 4.54 13.38 -6.21
C PHE A 113 4.74 13.74 -7.69
N ALA A 114 5.55 12.97 -8.42
CA ALA A 114 5.73 13.12 -9.85
C ALA A 114 4.38 13.09 -10.60
N LYS A 115 3.52 12.11 -10.31
CA LYS A 115 2.19 12.01 -10.93
C LYS A 115 1.22 13.14 -10.57
N LEU A 116 1.34 13.76 -9.40
CA LEU A 116 0.45 14.82 -8.95
C LEU A 116 0.84 16.22 -9.48
N PHE A 117 2.13 16.43 -9.72
CA PHE A 117 2.69 17.77 -9.99
C PHE A 117 3.37 17.91 -11.35
N TYR A 118 3.73 16.80 -12.01
CA TYR A 118 4.39 16.80 -13.33
C TYR A 118 3.64 15.88 -14.31
N PRO A 119 2.45 16.30 -14.77
CA PRO A 119 1.63 15.55 -15.72
C PRO A 119 2.23 15.49 -17.13
#